data_AF-A0A261BJZ5-F1
#
_entry.id   AF-A0A261BJZ5-F1
#
_cell.length_a   1.000
_cell.length_b   1.000
_cell.length_c   1.000
_cell.angle_alpha   90.00
_cell.angle_beta   90.00
_cell.angle_gamma   90.00
#
_symmetry.space_group_name_H-M   'P 1'
#
loop_
_entity.id
_entity.type
_entity.pdbx_description
1 polymer ?
#
loop_
_entity_poly.entity_id
_entity_poly.type
_entity_poly.pdbx_seq_one_letter_code
_entity_poly.pdbx_strand_id
1 'polypeptide(L)'
;MASTVACFGTSGCDTFLKSLLSTDVVVVKRNIFILIGDYHANTEMLRSVKTLQKLGFDLYGSKRTVDYFQSNNNNMKPVNGPFEKGSSDECSFRRRIP
;
A
#
# COMPACT_ATOMS: atom_id res chain seq x y z
N MET A 1 -11.81 -5.78 22.69
CA MET A 1 -12.80 -4.72 22.90
C MET A 1 -12.94 -3.98 21.57
N ALA A 2 -14.07 -4.09 20.89
CA ALA A 2 -14.29 -3.41 19.61
C ALA A 2 -14.88 -2.03 19.90
N SER A 3 -14.06 -0.99 19.74
CA SER A 3 -14.47 0.40 19.95
C SER A 3 -14.93 0.97 18.62
N THR A 4 -16.15 1.52 18.58
CA THR A 4 -16.65 2.28 17.43
C THR A 4 -16.30 3.76 17.61
N VAL A 5 -15.99 4.46 16.52
CA VAL A 5 -15.66 5.88 16.56
C VAL A 5 -16.59 6.64 15.62
N ALA A 6 -17.19 7.72 16.14
CA ALA A 6 -17.96 8.67 15.35
C ALA A 6 -17.18 9.98 15.29
N CYS A 7 -17.05 10.56 14.09
CA CYS A 7 -16.35 11.82 13.88
C CYS A 7 -17.26 12.81 13.14
N PHE A 8 -17.04 14.10 13.39
CA PHE A 8 -17.72 15.18 12.67
C PHE A 8 -16.75 15.85 11.69
N GLY A 9 -17.25 16.13 10.50
CA GLY A 9 -16.49 16.75 9.43
C GLY A 9 -17.36 17.53 8.46
N THR A 10 -16.73 18.46 7.74
CA THR A 10 -17.42 19.33 6.75
C THR A 10 -17.77 18.58 5.47
N SER A 11 -17.13 17.45 5.21
CA SER A 11 -17.37 16.57 4.07
C SER A 11 -17.16 15.10 4.44
N GLY A 12 -17.70 14.17 3.67
CA GLY A 12 -17.53 12.73 3.92
C GLY A 12 -16.07 12.29 3.91
N CYS A 13 -15.23 12.89 3.07
CA CYS A 13 -13.79 12.62 3.05
C CYS A 13 -13.09 13.11 4.33
N ASP A 14 -13.42 14.31 4.81
CA ASP A 14 -12.87 14.87 6.05
C ASP A 14 -13.27 14.03 7.27
N THR A 15 -14.54 13.63 7.36
CA THR A 15 -15.02 12.74 8.44
C THR A 15 -14.32 11.39 8.41
N PHE A 16 -14.13 10.81 7.22
CA PHE A 16 -13.42 9.53 7.06
C PHE A 16 -11.96 9.63 7.50
N LEU A 17 -11.24 10.65 7.03
CA LEU A 17 -9.84 10.89 7.42
C LEU A 17 -9.71 11.11 8.93
N LYS A 18 -10.62 11.86 9.56
CA LYS A 18 -10.65 12.05 11.01
C LYS A 18 -10.91 10.75 11.77
N SER A 19 -11.84 9.92 11.28
CA SER A 19 -12.09 8.61 11.89
C SER A 19 -10.91 7.64 11.75
N LEU A 20 -10.16 7.75 10.66
CA LEU A 20 -8.95 6.96 10.47
C LEU A 20 -7.85 7.40 11.44
N LEU A 21 -7.70 8.71 11.63
CA LEU A 21 -6.74 9.31 12.57
C LEU A 21 -7.10 9.09 14.05
N SER A 22 -8.40 8.95 14.36
CA SER A 22 -8.86 8.64 15.72
C SER A 22 -8.74 7.17 16.07
N THR A 23 -8.51 6.32 15.07
CA THR A 23 -8.07 4.94 15.28
C THR A 23 -6.55 4.95 15.44
N ASP A 24 -5.98 3.97 16.17
CA ASP A 24 -4.52 3.75 16.28
C ASP A 24 -3.87 3.26 14.97
N VAL A 25 -4.36 3.74 13.82
CA VAL A 25 -3.80 3.46 12.49
C VAL A 25 -2.68 4.47 12.21
N VAL A 26 -1.48 3.96 11.98
CA VAL A 26 -0.34 4.78 11.60
C VAL A 26 -0.48 5.19 10.13
N VAL A 27 -0.60 6.49 9.88
CA VAL A 27 -0.62 7.03 8.51
C VAL A 27 0.73 6.81 7.83
N VAL A 28 0.68 6.12 6.69
CA VAL A 28 1.84 5.85 5.85
C VAL A 28 2.36 7.15 5.25
N LYS A 29 3.65 7.44 5.48
CA LYS A 29 4.26 8.69 5.03
C LYS A 29 4.95 8.60 3.66
N ARG A 30 5.34 7.39 3.21
CA ARG A 30 6.21 7.22 2.02
C ARG A 30 5.96 5.94 1.21
N ASN A 31 5.84 4.79 1.87
CA ASN A 31 5.90 3.49 1.19
C ASN A 31 4.58 2.72 1.28
N ILE A 32 3.99 2.36 0.15
CA ILE A 32 2.73 1.60 0.09
C ILE A 32 2.97 0.27 -0.61
N PHE A 33 2.60 -0.83 0.03
CA PHE A 33 2.60 -2.16 -0.58
C PHE A 33 1.19 -2.52 -1.07
N ILE A 34 1.06 -2.90 -2.35
CA ILE A 34 -0.21 -3.26 -2.99
C ILE A 34 -0.16 -4.74 -3.37
N LEU A 35 -1.11 -5.50 -2.83
CA LEU A 35 -1.32 -6.90 -3.16
C LEU A 35 -2.77 -7.10 -3.57
N ILE A 36 -2.98 -7.41 -4.86
CA ILE A 36 -4.31 -7.63 -5.43
C ILE A 36 -4.25 -8.93 -6.23
N GLY A 37 -5.09 -9.90 -5.85
CA GLY A 37 -5.12 -11.22 -6.47
C GLY A 37 -5.90 -11.30 -7.77
N ASP A 38 -6.88 -10.40 -7.96
CA ASP A 38 -7.81 -10.44 -9.10
C ASP A 38 -7.48 -9.40 -10.18
N TYR A 39 -7.61 -9.77 -11.45
CA TYR A 39 -7.28 -8.89 -12.57
C TYR A 39 -8.29 -7.74 -12.75
N HIS A 40 -9.57 -7.98 -12.47
CA HIS A 40 -10.60 -6.94 -12.55
C HIS A 40 -10.35 -5.87 -11.48
N ALA A 41 -10.03 -6.29 -10.25
CA ALA A 41 -9.68 -5.38 -9.18
C ALA A 41 -8.42 -4.55 -9.49
N ASN A 42 -7.42 -5.14 -10.15
CA ASN A 42 -6.24 -4.40 -10.62
C ASN A 42 -6.61 -3.30 -11.63
N THR A 43 -7.61 -3.54 -12.48
CA THR A 43 -8.10 -2.56 -13.47
C THR A 43 -8.78 -1.37 -12.80
N GLU A 44 -9.69 -1.60 -11.85
CA GLU A 44 -10.31 -0.51 -11.08
C GLU A 44 -9.29 0.30 -10.28
N MET A 45 -8.25 -0.37 -9.76
CA MET A 45 -7.20 0.26 -8.96
C MET A 45 -6.23 1.13 -9.75
N LEU A 46 -6.20 1.05 -11.09
CA LEU A 46 -5.29 1.85 -11.93
C LEU A 46 -5.42 3.35 -11.67
N ARG A 47 -6.64 3.85 -11.44
CA ARG A 47 -6.85 5.28 -11.18
C ARG A 47 -6.27 5.71 -9.84
N SER A 48 -6.41 4.87 -8.81
CA SER A 48 -5.88 5.14 -7.48
C SER A 48 -4.35 5.09 -7.47
N VAL A 49 -3.76 4.10 -8.13
CA VAL A 49 -2.30 3.97 -8.29
C VAL A 49 -1.69 5.22 -8.93
N LYS A 50 -2.28 5.72 -10.01
CA LYS A 50 -1.85 6.98 -10.65
C LYS A 50 -1.93 8.17 -9.70
N THR A 51 -2.97 8.23 -8.89
CA THR A 51 -3.14 9.31 -7.91
C THR A 51 -2.07 9.23 -6.82
N LEU A 52 -1.77 8.03 -6.31
CA LEU A 52 -0.72 7.82 -5.31
C LEU A 52 0.68 8.17 -5.84
N GLN A 53 0.97 7.86 -7.11
CA GLN A 53 2.23 8.27 -7.73
C GLN A 53 2.35 9.79 -7.89
N LYS A 54 1.26 10.47 -8.29
CA LYS A 54 1.22 11.93 -8.37
C LYS A 54 1.43 12.60 -7.01
N LEU A 55 1.01 11.94 -5.93
CA LEU A 55 1.25 12.38 -4.55
C LEU A 55 2.69 12.08 -4.07
N GLY A 56 3.51 11.39 -4.87
CA GLY A 56 4.91 11.12 -4.57
C GLY A 56 5.16 9.92 -3.65
N PHE A 57 4.22 8.98 -3.55
CA PHE A 57 4.42 7.75 -2.78
C PHE A 57 5.22 6.71 -3.58
N ASP A 58 6.11 5.99 -2.89
CA ASP A 58 6.79 4.81 -3.41
C ASP A 58 5.86 3.59 -3.34
N LEU A 59 5.56 2.99 -4.50
CA LEU A 59 4.67 1.85 -4.61
C LEU A 59 5.46 0.54 -4.75
N TYR A 60 5.05 -0.45 -3.96
CA TYR A 60 5.65 -1.78 -3.89
C TYR A 60 4.60 -2.86 -4.13
N GLY A 61 4.97 -3.97 -4.75
CA GLY A 61 4.02 -5.06 -5.01
C GLY A 61 4.68 -6.41 -5.24
N SER A 62 3.86 -7.45 -5.32
CA SER A 62 4.30 -8.75 -5.82
C SER A 62 4.74 -8.63 -7.28
N LYS A 63 5.60 -9.54 -7.75
CA LYS A 63 6.10 -9.57 -9.13
C LYS A 63 4.97 -9.44 -10.17
N ARG A 64 3.92 -10.26 -10.04
CA ARG A 64 2.75 -10.24 -10.93
C ARG A 64 2.03 -8.88 -10.94
N THR A 65 1.88 -8.27 -9.77
CA THR A 65 1.21 -6.97 -9.63
C THR A 65 2.05 -5.87 -10.28
N VAL A 66 3.38 -5.91 -10.09
CA VAL A 66 4.31 -4.96 -10.69
C VAL A 66 4.31 -5.06 -12.21
N ASP A 67 4.37 -6.27 -12.77
CA ASP A 67 4.33 -6.49 -14.22
C ASP A 67 3.06 -5.88 -14.84
N TYR A 68 1.91 -6.07 -14.18
CA TYR A 68 0.65 -5.47 -14.60
C TYR A 68 0.68 -3.95 -14.60
N PHE A 69 1.10 -3.32 -13.49
CA PHE A 69 1.09 -1.86 -13.39
C PHE A 69 2.15 -1.19 -14.27
N GLN A 70 3.31 -1.83 -14.48
CA GLN A 70 4.36 -1.35 -15.37
C GLN A 70 3.91 -1.35 -16.84
N SER A 71 3.21 -2.40 -17.30
CA SER A 71 2.63 -2.41 -18.65
C SER A 71 1.62 -1.28 -18.88
N ASN A 72 1.00 -0.77 -17.81
CA ASN A 72 0.05 0.34 -17.82
C ASN A 72 0.70 1.73 -17.59
N ASN A 73 2.03 1.84 -17.76
CA ASN A 73 2.83 3.06 -17.56
C ASN A 73 2.89 3.58 -16.12
N ASN A 74 2.88 2.68 -15.12
CA ASN A 74 3.03 3.05 -13.71
C ASN A 74 4.31 2.43 -13.14
N ASN A 75 5.19 3.25 -12.55
CA ASN A 75 6.41 2.79 -11.89
C ASN A 75 6.12 2.14 -10.52
N MET A 76 6.37 0.83 -10.41
CA MET A 76 6.18 0.07 -9.18
C MET A 76 7.41 -0.84 -8.95
N LYS A 77 7.81 -1.00 -7.69
CA LYS A 77 8.98 -1.79 -7.29
C LYS A 77 8.55 -3.19 -6.82
N PRO A 78 9.18 -4.28 -7.31
CA PRO A 78 8.91 -5.61 -6.81
C PRO A 78 9.49 -5.78 -5.41
N VAL A 79 8.74 -6.46 -4.53
CA VAL A 79 9.23 -6.93 -3.23
C VAL A 79 9.19 -8.45 -3.24
N ASN A 80 10.34 -9.07 -3.01
CA ASN A 80 10.46 -10.51 -2.93
C ASN A 80 10.02 -10.98 -1.54
N GLY A 81 9.11 -11.94 -1.51
CA GLY A 81 8.75 -12.61 -0.26
C GLY A 81 9.91 -13.48 0.24
N PRO A 82 9.93 -13.84 1.54
CA PRO A 82 11.01 -14.64 2.14
C PRO A 82 11.19 -16.06 1.55
N PHE A 83 10.29 -16.48 0.65
CA PHE A 83 10.30 -17.80 0.01
C PHE A 83 10.71 -17.78 -1.48
N GLU A 84 10.90 -16.61 -2.10
CA GLU A 84 11.42 -16.54 -3.47
C GLU A 84 12.95 -16.59 -3.47
N LYS A 85 13.52 -17.73 -3.89
CA LYS A 85 14.96 -17.91 -4.12
C LYS A 85 15.38 -17.13 -5.37
N GLY A 86 16.08 -15.99 -5.19
CA GLY A 86 16.71 -15.26 -6.29
C GLY A 86 17.41 -13.95 -5.90
N SER A 87 18.70 -14.06 -5.56
CA SER A 87 19.82 -13.09 -5.57
C SER A 87 19.60 -11.62 -5.16
N SER A 88 20.27 -11.27 -4.06
CA SER A 88 20.79 -9.93 -3.71
C SER A 88 19.80 -8.86 -3.29
N ASP A 89 19.16 -9.07 -2.14
CA ASP A 89 19.03 -8.03 -1.11
C ASP A 89 18.74 -8.76 0.21
N GLU A 90 19.76 -8.91 1.05
CA GLU A 90 19.57 -9.30 2.45
C GLU A 90 18.71 -8.24 3.14
N CYS A 91 17.39 -8.44 3.18
CA CYS A 91 16.58 -7.80 4.20
C CYS A 91 16.88 -8.55 5.51
N SER A 92 17.94 -8.11 6.20
CA SER A 92 18.26 -8.57 7.54
C SER A 92 17.10 -8.21 8.46
N PHE A 93 16.11 -9.10 8.56
CA PHE A 93 15.24 -9.18 9.72
C PHE A 93 16.10 -9.67 10.89
N ARG A 94 17.03 -8.82 11.33
CA ARG A 94 17.62 -8.88 12.66
C ARG A 94 16.44 -8.73 13.60
N ARG A 95 15.87 -9.86 14.00
CA ARG A 95 15.23 -9.99 15.31
C ARG A 95 16.34 -9.76 16.33
N ARG A 96 16.61 -8.50 16.63
CA ARG A 96 17.11 -8.11 17.93
C ARG A 96 15.88 -8.10 18.84
N ILE A 97 15.73 -9.25 19.48
CA ILE A 97 15.09 -9.58 20.74
C ILE A 97 15.04 -8.42 21.77
N PRO A 98 14.16 -8.52 22.77
CA PRO A 98 14.50 -9.28 23.98
C PRO A 98 13.95 -10.71 24.01
#